data_AF-A0A3N5R579-F1
#
_entry.id   AF-A0A3N5R579-F1
#
_cell.length_a   1.000
_cell.length_b   1.000
_cell.length_c   1.000
_cell.angle_alpha   90.00
_cell.angle_beta   90.00
_cell.angle_gamma   90.00
#
_symmetry.space_group_name_H-M   'P 1'
#
loop_
_entity.id
_entity.type
_entity.pdbx_description
1 polymer ?
#
loop_
_entity_poly.entity_id
_entity_poly.type
_entity_poly.pdbx_seq_one_letter_code
_entity_poly.pdbx_strand_id
1 'polypeptide(L)'
;MMKIPIVIGILALVLTAGVGMYATDFTAYLGNNPETCNNCHVMDAAYEGWFHSGHAKVAVCNDCHTPHATIPKYIVKSQSGFRHVSAFSTGNIPVAIRAHESSREV
;
A
#
# COMPACT_ATOMS: atom_id res chain seq x y z
N MET A 1 41.01 1.18 -0.52
CA MET A 1 40.34 2.44 -0.90
C MET A 1 38.84 2.32 -1.26
N MET A 2 38.30 1.18 -1.71
CA MET A 2 36.88 1.07 -2.13
C MET A 2 35.82 1.08 -1.01
N LYS A 3 36.19 0.92 0.26
CA LYS A 3 35.21 0.84 1.37
C LYS A 3 34.55 2.17 1.68
N ILE A 4 35.29 3.27 1.57
CA ILE A 4 34.81 4.63 1.85
C ILE A 4 33.67 5.05 0.91
N PRO A 5 33.79 4.95 -0.43
CA PRO A 5 32.68 5.31 -1.31
C PRO A 5 31.45 4.41 -1.14
N ILE A 6 31.63 3.13 -0.81
CA ILE A 6 30.50 2.21 -0.52
C ILE A 6 29.74 2.66 0.73
N VAL A 7 30.47 2.99 1.81
CA VAL A 7 29.86 3.47 3.06
C VAL A 7 29.11 4.78 2.83
N ILE A 8 29.71 5.73 2.11
CA ILE A 8 29.05 7.00 1.76
C ILE A 8 27.79 6.74 0.93
N GLY A 9 27.85 5.84 -0.06
CA GLY A 9 26.70 5.47 -0.89
C GLY A 9 25.56 4.87 -0.09
N ILE A 10 25.84 3.95 0.84
CA ILE A 10 24.82 3.36 1.73
C ILE A 10 24.20 4.43 2.62
N LEU A 11 25.01 5.30 3.22
CA LEU A 11 24.50 6.39 4.07
C LEU A 11 23.60 7.34 3.28
N ALA A 12 24.00 7.73 2.07
CA ALA A 12 23.19 8.58 1.20
C ALA A 12 21.86 7.91 0.84
N LEU A 13 21.86 6.59 0.54
CA LEU A 13 20.64 5.83 0.26
C LEU A 13 19.71 5.78 1.48
N VAL A 14 20.24 5.47 2.66
CA VAL A 14 19.46 5.40 3.91
C VAL A 14 18.86 6.76 4.24
N LEU A 15 19.63 7.84 4.12
CA LEU A 15 19.14 9.20 4.35
C LEU A 15 18.04 9.57 3.36
N THR A 16 18.24 9.31 2.07
CA THR A 16 17.26 9.62 1.03
C THR A 16 15.97 8.82 1.23
N ALA A 17 16.07 7.52 1.53
CA ALA A 17 14.93 6.68 1.82
C ALA A 17 14.20 7.14 3.09
N GLY A 18 14.93 7.44 4.17
CA GLY A 18 14.36 7.90 5.43
C GLY A 18 13.61 9.23 5.28
N VAL A 19 14.21 10.21 4.59
CA VAL A 19 13.55 11.49 4.29
C VAL A 19 12.33 11.28 3.40
N GLY A 20 12.43 10.44 2.37
CA GLY A 20 11.30 10.11 1.49
C GLY A 20 10.12 9.47 2.25
N MET A 21 10.41 8.50 3.11
CA MET A 21 9.39 7.84 3.95
C MET A 21 8.71 8.83 4.91
N TYR A 22 9.48 9.74 5.51
CA TYR A 22 8.95 10.79 6.37
C TYR A 22 8.07 11.79 5.59
N ALA A 23 8.54 12.27 4.45
CA ALA A 23 7.84 13.25 3.63
C ALA A 23 6.52 12.71 3.02
N THR A 24 6.39 11.39 2.90
CA THR A 24 5.23 10.73 2.28
C THR A 24 4.26 10.10 3.29
N ASP A 25 4.50 10.27 4.59
CA ASP A 25 3.78 9.54 5.65
C ASP A 25 3.65 8.04 5.33
N PHE A 26 4.78 7.42 4.94
CA PHE A 26 4.81 6.02 4.49
C PHE A 26 4.16 5.07 5.51
N THR A 27 4.28 5.38 6.79
CA THR A 27 3.72 4.58 7.89
C THR A 27 2.21 4.41 7.81
N ALA A 28 1.47 5.33 7.20
CA ALA A 28 0.04 5.18 6.97
C ALA A 28 -0.30 3.90 6.18
N TYR A 29 0.57 3.49 5.25
CA TYR A 29 0.40 2.30 4.41
C TYR A 29 0.67 0.97 5.13
N LEU A 30 1.39 1.01 6.26
CA LEU A 30 1.61 -0.16 7.12
C LEU A 30 0.37 -0.49 7.96
N GLY A 31 -0.45 0.52 8.24
CA GLY A 31 -1.64 0.41 9.07
C GLY A 31 -2.90 -0.13 8.37
N ASN A 32 -4.03 0.16 9.00
CA ASN A 32 -5.38 -0.26 8.62
C ASN A 32 -6.35 0.90 8.42
N ASN A 33 -5.90 2.16 8.47
CA ASN A 33 -6.79 3.31 8.25
C ASN A 33 -7.37 3.22 6.82
N PRO A 34 -8.71 3.13 6.65
CA PRO A 34 -9.33 3.05 5.34
C PRO A 34 -9.08 4.29 4.48
N GLU A 35 -8.85 5.47 5.08
CA GLU A 35 -8.50 6.69 4.35
C GLU A 35 -7.17 6.55 3.60
N THR A 36 -6.24 5.74 4.10
CA THR A 36 -4.98 5.46 3.39
C THR A 36 -5.24 4.80 2.03
N CYS A 37 -6.27 3.95 1.94
CA CYS A 37 -6.67 3.33 0.67
C CYS A 37 -7.27 4.34 -0.31
N ASN A 38 -7.75 5.49 0.18
CA ASN A 38 -8.32 6.57 -0.62
C ASN A 38 -7.35 7.74 -0.91
N ASN A 39 -6.06 7.57 -0.65
CA ASN A 39 -5.06 8.58 -1.03
C ASN A 39 -4.90 8.75 -2.55
N CYS A 40 -5.43 7.81 -3.34
CA CYS A 40 -5.43 7.86 -4.80
C CYS A 40 -6.88 7.86 -5.30
N HIS A 41 -7.26 8.87 -6.10
CA HIS A 41 -8.62 9.04 -6.63
C HIS A 41 -9.17 7.82 -7.39
N VAL A 42 -8.31 6.99 -7.96
CA VAL A 42 -8.73 5.73 -8.63
C VAL A 42 -9.44 4.76 -7.67
N MET A 43 -9.21 4.90 -6.37
CA MET A 43 -9.84 4.09 -5.32
C MET A 43 -11.13 4.72 -4.75
N ASP A 44 -11.50 5.96 -5.14
CA ASP A 44 -12.65 6.69 -4.59
C ASP A 44 -13.93 5.85 -4.66
N ALA A 45 -14.22 5.23 -5.79
CA ALA A 45 -15.42 4.41 -5.94
C ALA A 45 -15.48 3.22 -4.96
N ALA A 46 -14.34 2.60 -4.66
CA ALA A 46 -14.27 1.49 -3.71
C ALA A 46 -14.39 1.99 -2.26
N TYR A 47 -13.73 3.11 -1.94
CA TYR A 47 -13.83 3.74 -0.63
C TYR A 47 -15.25 4.21 -0.35
N GLU A 48 -15.88 4.95 -1.28
CA GLU A 48 -17.25 5.45 -1.14
C GLU A 48 -18.27 4.33 -1.02
N GLY A 49 -18.08 3.25 -1.79
CA GLY A 49 -18.91 2.05 -1.68
C GLY A 49 -18.80 1.40 -0.30
N TRP A 50 -17.59 1.32 0.28
CA TRP A 50 -17.39 0.85 1.65
C TRP A 50 -18.00 1.83 2.67
N PHE A 51 -17.69 3.13 2.56
CA PHE A 51 -18.07 4.19 3.50
C PHE A 51 -19.58 4.32 3.66
N HIS A 52 -20.33 4.23 2.56
CA HIS A 52 -21.78 4.29 2.55
C HIS A 52 -22.47 2.93 2.83
N SER A 53 -21.71 1.84 2.94
CA SER A 53 -22.26 0.52 3.24
C SER A 53 -22.35 0.24 4.74
N GLY A 54 -23.02 -0.86 5.10
CA GLY A 54 -23.01 -1.37 6.47
C GLY A 54 -21.63 -1.80 6.97
N HIS A 55 -20.68 -2.10 6.08
CA HIS A 55 -19.35 -2.56 6.46
C HIS A 55 -18.54 -1.49 7.18
N ALA A 56 -18.67 -0.20 6.81
CA ALA A 56 -17.94 0.88 7.45
C ALA A 56 -18.21 1.01 8.97
N LYS A 57 -19.28 0.38 9.47
CA LYS A 57 -19.61 0.36 10.90
C LYS A 57 -18.89 -0.74 11.68
N VAL A 58 -18.37 -1.77 11.01
CA VAL A 58 -17.90 -3.01 11.65
C VAL A 58 -16.56 -3.54 11.12
N ALA A 59 -16.09 -3.04 9.98
CA ALA A 59 -14.89 -3.53 9.32
C ALA A 59 -14.20 -2.41 8.52
N VAL A 60 -12.87 -2.51 8.40
CA VAL A 60 -12.05 -1.68 7.51
C VAL A 60 -11.55 -2.50 6.32
N CYS A 61 -10.99 -1.83 5.30
CA CYS A 61 -10.61 -2.46 4.03
C CYS A 61 -9.76 -3.73 4.22
N ASN A 62 -8.75 -3.66 5.11
CA ASN A 62 -7.82 -4.76 5.33
C ASN A 62 -8.44 -5.96 6.06
N ASP A 63 -9.60 -5.81 6.72
CA ASP A 63 -10.26 -6.93 7.40
C ASP A 63 -10.83 -7.95 6.40
N CYS A 64 -11.11 -7.50 5.16
CA CYS A 64 -11.55 -8.37 4.07
C CYS A 64 -10.51 -8.53 2.96
N HIS A 65 -9.59 -7.58 2.78
CA HIS A 65 -8.64 -7.60 1.65
C HIS A 65 -7.23 -8.09 2.00
N THR A 66 -6.95 -8.39 3.28
CA THR A 66 -5.65 -8.91 3.73
C THR A 66 -5.82 -10.00 4.79
N PRO A 67 -4.95 -11.03 4.81
CA PRO A 67 -4.97 -12.04 5.86
C PRO A 67 -4.87 -11.43 7.27
N HIS A 68 -5.50 -12.07 8.26
CA HIS A 68 -5.44 -11.57 9.65
C HIS A 68 -4.14 -11.93 10.37
N ALA A 69 -3.41 -12.94 9.89
CA ALA A 69 -2.09 -13.29 10.42
C ALA A 69 -1.03 -12.25 9.99
N THR A 70 -0.18 -11.82 10.94
CA THR A 70 0.75 -10.70 10.75
C THR A 70 1.69 -10.85 9.56
N ILE A 71 2.37 -11.99 9.41
CA ILE A 71 3.35 -12.18 8.33
C ILE A 71 2.64 -12.27 6.96
N PRO A 72 1.62 -13.14 6.77
CA PRO A 72 0.87 -13.18 5.52
C PRO A 72 0.25 -11.84 5.12
N LYS A 73 -0.26 -11.06 6.09
CA LYS A 73 -0.79 -9.72 5.87
C LYS A 73 0.20 -8.81 5.15
N TYR A 74 1.42 -8.72 5.67
CA TYR A 74 2.43 -7.82 5.10
C TYR A 74 2.97 -8.32 3.77
N ILE A 75 2.97 -9.63 3.52
CA ILE A 75 3.29 -10.19 2.19
C ILE A 75 2.26 -9.71 1.16
N VAL A 76 0.96 -9.90 1.46
CA VAL A 76 -0.12 -9.48 0.55
C VAL A 76 -0.15 -7.96 0.39
N LYS A 77 -0.02 -7.17 1.47
CA LYS A 77 0.05 -5.70 1.40
C LYS A 77 1.21 -5.22 0.52
N SER A 78 2.38 -5.85 0.62
CA SER A 78 3.55 -5.49 -0.18
C SER A 78 3.34 -5.79 -1.66
N GLN A 79 2.78 -6.96 -1.98
CA GLN A 79 2.46 -7.35 -3.36
C GLN A 79 1.40 -6.43 -3.99
N SER A 80 0.30 -6.16 -3.26
CA SER A 80 -0.76 -5.27 -3.71
C SER A 80 -0.26 -3.83 -3.86
N GLY A 81 0.49 -3.33 -2.87
CA GLY A 81 1.09 -1.98 -2.92
C GLY A 81 2.02 -1.81 -4.12
N PHE A 82 2.89 -2.79 -4.39
CA PHE A 82 3.78 -2.77 -5.56
C PHE A 82 2.99 -2.76 -6.88
N ARG A 83 1.93 -3.56 -7.00
CA ARG A 83 1.07 -3.57 -8.20
C ARG A 83 0.34 -2.24 -8.38
N HIS A 84 -0.22 -1.67 -7.32
CA HIS A 84 -0.94 -0.40 -7.37
C HIS A 84 -0.03 0.75 -7.81
N VAL A 85 1.14 0.91 -7.19
CA VAL A 85 2.07 1.98 -7.55
C VAL A 85 2.64 1.78 -8.95
N SER A 86 2.88 0.53 -9.37
CA SER A 86 3.35 0.23 -10.74
C SER A 86 2.29 0.58 -11.78
N ALA A 87 1.04 0.19 -11.56
CA ALA A 87 -0.08 0.51 -12.46
C ALA A 87 -0.29 2.02 -12.55
N PHE A 88 -0.28 2.73 -11.42
CA PHE A 88 -0.39 4.19 -11.39
C PHE A 88 0.77 4.88 -12.11
N SER A 89 2.01 4.48 -11.83
CA SER A 89 3.21 5.13 -12.38
C SER A 89 3.37 4.91 -13.89
N THR A 90 2.90 3.76 -14.40
CA THR A 90 2.99 3.42 -15.82
C THR A 90 1.71 3.75 -16.60
N GLY A 91 0.66 4.21 -15.93
CA GLY A 91 -0.66 4.46 -16.53
C GLY A 91 -1.43 3.18 -16.90
N ASN A 92 -0.93 1.99 -16.55
CA ASN A 92 -1.56 0.71 -16.87
C ASN A 92 -2.64 0.33 -15.84
N ILE A 93 -3.68 1.18 -15.72
CA ILE A 93 -4.81 0.94 -14.83
C ILE A 93 -5.93 0.23 -15.63
N PRO A 94 -6.44 -0.93 -15.19
CA PRO A 94 -7.49 -1.63 -15.90
C PRO A 94 -8.81 -0.85 -15.84
N VAL A 95 -9.59 -0.89 -16.92
CA VAL A 95 -10.91 -0.24 -17.02
C VAL A 95 -11.88 -0.77 -15.96
N ALA A 96 -11.76 -2.05 -15.61
CA ALA A 96 -12.51 -2.65 -14.51
C ALA A 96 -11.52 -3.18 -13.46
N ILE A 97 -11.50 -2.54 -12.29
CA ILE A 97 -10.68 -2.96 -11.17
C ILE A 97 -11.35 -4.14 -10.48
N ARG A 98 -10.60 -5.24 -10.31
CA ARG A 98 -11.06 -6.48 -9.68
C ARG A 98 -10.05 -6.93 -8.64
N ALA A 99 -10.54 -7.58 -7.59
CA ALA A 99 -9.68 -8.16 -6.56
C ALA A 99 -8.83 -9.31 -7.14
N HIS A 100 -7.55 -9.31 -6.79
CA HIS A 100 -6.67 -10.45 -7.05
C HIS A 100 -7.01 -11.63 -6.13
N GLU A 101 -6.63 -12.84 -6.53
CA GLU A 101 -6.88 -14.06 -5.77
C GLU A 101 -6.40 -13.98 -4.32
N SER A 102 -5.20 -13.43 -4.10
CA SER A 102 -4.62 -13.20 -2.77
C SER A 102 -5.46 -12.33 -1.83
N SER A 103 -6.41 -11.55 -2.37
CA SER A 103 -7.37 -10.75 -1.60
C SER A 103 -8.78 -11.32 -1.62
N ARG A 104 -9.05 -12.35 -2.45
CA ARG A 104 -10.34 -13.06 -2.52
C ARG A 104 -10.38 -14.29 -1.61
N GLU A 105 -9.22 -14.87 -1.34
CA GLU A 105 -9.03 -16.04 -0.47
C GLU A 105 -8.91 -15.68 1.02
N VAL A 106 -9.05 -14.38 1.36
CA VAL A 106 -8.99 -13.86 2.74
C VAL A 106 -10.32 -14.06 3.45
#